data_AF-A0A938CM03-F1
#
_entry.id   AF-A0A938CM03-F1
#
_cell.length_a   1.000
_cell.length_b   1.000
_cell.length_c   1.000
_cell.angle_alpha   90.00
_cell.angle_beta   90.00
_cell.angle_gamma   90.00
#
_symmetry.space_group_name_H-M   'P 1'
#
loop_
_entity.id
_entity.type
_entity.pdbx_description
1 polymer ?
#
loop_
_entity_poly.entity_id
_entity_poly.type
_entity_poly.pdbx_seq_one_letter_code
_entity_poly.pdbx_strand_id
1 'polypeptide(L)'
;MAAAWPRRNQRDDKRTRRWRWWTVAPIRRVFLSATAKDLAAHREAARKAIERLEGFHCDCMENWGAQDDEADHFSLESVKKCDLFVGIVGHCYGSLPKGK
;
A
#
# COMPACT_ATOMS: atom_id res chain seq x y z
N MET A 1 -9.43 -25.80 50.47
CA MET A 1 -10.41 -25.14 49.58
C MET A 1 -10.27 -23.63 49.74
N ALA A 2 -10.49 -22.90 48.64
CA ALA A 2 -10.58 -21.44 48.47
C ALA A 2 -9.27 -20.62 48.54
N ALA A 3 -8.95 -20.07 47.37
CA ALA A 3 -7.88 -19.15 47.05
C ALA A 3 -8.17 -17.71 47.49
N ALA A 4 -7.12 -16.95 47.81
CA ALA A 4 -7.13 -15.49 47.76
C ALA A 4 -5.84 -15.01 47.07
N TRP A 5 -6.01 -14.48 45.87
CA TRP A 5 -4.97 -13.92 44.99
C TRP A 5 -4.35 -12.66 45.62
N PRO A 6 -3.02 -12.52 45.73
CA PRO A 6 -2.43 -11.23 46.09
C PRO A 6 -2.26 -10.35 44.83
N ARG A 7 -2.63 -9.06 45.00
CA ARG A 7 -2.48 -7.99 44.00
C ARG A 7 -1.07 -8.01 43.39
N ARG A 8 -0.96 -8.36 42.11
CA ARG A 8 0.30 -8.21 41.38
C ARG A 8 0.44 -6.77 40.92
N ASN A 9 1.24 -6.05 41.69
CA ASN A 9 1.83 -4.75 41.38
C ASN A 9 2.37 -4.76 39.94
N GLN A 10 1.75 -3.97 39.04
CA GLN A 10 2.27 -3.69 37.71
C GLN A 10 3.53 -2.83 37.85
N ARG A 11 4.66 -3.49 38.13
CA ARG A 11 5.97 -2.92 37.84
C ARG A 11 6.28 -3.28 36.40
N ASP A 12 6.31 -2.25 35.57
CA ASP A 12 6.77 -2.25 34.19
C ASP A 12 8.10 -2.99 34.05
N ASP A 13 8.03 -4.23 33.55
CA ASP A 13 9.21 -5.01 33.23
C ASP A 13 9.71 -4.63 31.83
N LYS A 14 10.60 -3.63 31.77
CA LYS A 14 11.30 -3.18 30.56
C LYS A 14 12.31 -4.20 30.00
N ARG A 15 12.17 -5.50 30.30
CA ARG A 15 13.20 -6.52 30.07
C ARG A 15 12.84 -7.63 29.08
N THR A 16 11.72 -7.51 28.37
CA THR A 16 11.25 -8.54 27.41
C THR A 16 11.39 -8.19 25.92
N ARG A 17 11.95 -7.02 25.55
CA ARG A 17 12.19 -6.64 24.14
C ARG A 17 13.50 -7.21 23.56
N ARG A 18 13.84 -8.48 23.82
CA ARG A 18 15.09 -9.08 23.31
C ARG A 18 14.92 -10.24 22.33
N TRP A 19 13.70 -10.72 22.06
CA TRP A 19 13.52 -11.87 21.15
C TRP A 19 12.23 -11.82 20.32
N ARG A 20 12.19 -10.97 19.29
CA ARG A 20 11.17 -11.05 18.23
C ARG A 20 11.81 -10.73 16.87
N TRP A 21 12.77 -11.57 16.51
CA TRP A 21 13.48 -11.60 15.25
C TRP A 21 12.58 -12.45 14.34
N TRP A 22 12.30 -12.00 13.12
CA TRP A 22 11.38 -12.61 12.14
C TRP A 22 9.88 -12.42 12.42
N THR A 23 9.40 -11.18 12.46
CA THR A 23 8.09 -10.91 11.86
C THR A 23 8.39 -10.29 10.51
N VAL A 24 8.02 -10.97 9.42
CA VAL A 24 8.03 -10.33 8.09
C VAL A 24 7.21 -9.06 8.23
N ALA A 25 7.84 -7.89 8.08
CA ALA A 25 7.10 -6.65 8.08
C ALA A 25 6.04 -6.75 6.97
N PRO A 26 4.78 -6.38 7.24
CA PRO A 26 3.73 -6.52 6.24
C PRO A 26 4.11 -5.73 4.98
N ILE A 27 4.01 -6.37 3.82
CA ILE A 27 4.25 -5.72 2.53
C ILE A 27 3.23 -4.60 2.38
N ARG A 28 3.70 -3.37 2.18
CA ARG A 28 2.89 -2.18 1.94
C ARG A 28 2.51 -2.09 0.48
N ARG A 29 1.20 -2.03 0.20
CA ARG A 29 0.69 -1.86 -1.15
C ARG A 29 0.67 -0.38 -1.51
N VAL A 30 1.35 -0.01 -2.59
CA VAL A 30 1.43 1.37 -3.08
C VAL A 30 0.63 1.48 -4.37
N PHE A 31 -0.46 2.24 -4.38
CA PHE A 31 -1.21 2.54 -5.60
C PHE A 31 -0.54 3.69 -6.35
N LEU A 32 -0.08 3.45 -7.59
CA LEU A 32 0.56 4.46 -8.44
C LEU A 32 -0.41 4.97 -9.51
N SER A 33 -0.89 6.20 -9.31
CA SER A 33 -1.77 6.92 -10.24
C SER A 33 -0.97 7.92 -11.08
N ALA A 34 -1.14 7.87 -12.40
CA ALA A 34 -0.56 8.84 -13.34
C ALA A 34 -1.21 8.69 -14.72
N THR A 35 -1.11 9.70 -15.57
CA THR A 35 -1.54 9.57 -16.97
C THR A 35 -0.58 8.69 -17.77
N ALA A 36 -1.13 7.77 -18.57
CA ALA A 36 -0.31 6.86 -19.37
C ALA A 36 0.37 7.54 -20.57
N LYS A 37 -0.29 8.57 -21.14
CA LYS A 37 0.08 9.16 -22.43
C LYS A 37 1.36 9.99 -22.39
N ASP A 38 1.57 10.76 -21.33
CA ASP A 38 2.66 11.73 -21.19
C ASP A 38 3.64 11.40 -20.07
N LEU A 39 3.25 10.57 -19.09
CA LEU A 39 4.08 10.28 -17.92
C LEU A 39 4.70 8.89 -17.91
N ALA A 40 4.74 8.16 -19.03
CA ALA A 40 5.28 6.79 -19.09
C ALA A 40 6.68 6.65 -18.45
N ALA A 41 7.61 7.57 -18.75
CA ALA A 41 8.95 7.55 -18.16
C ALA A 41 8.95 7.80 -16.63
N HIS A 42 8.10 8.71 -16.17
CA HIS A 42 7.96 9.03 -14.74
C HIS A 42 7.29 7.89 -13.98
N ARG A 43 6.29 7.24 -14.58
CA ARG A 43 5.63 6.04 -14.06
C ARG A 43 6.64 4.92 -13.85
N GLU A 44 7.44 4.62 -14.87
CA GLU A 44 8.45 3.56 -14.78
C GLU A 44 9.54 3.86 -13.74
N ALA A 45 9.98 5.12 -13.64
CA ALA A 45 10.93 5.54 -12.63
C ALA A 45 10.36 5.38 -11.20
N ALA A 46 9.11 5.81 -10.99
CA ALA A 46 8.43 5.67 -9.70
C ALA A 46 8.20 4.20 -9.33
N ARG A 47 7.73 3.38 -10.28
CA ARG A 47 7.54 1.93 -10.11
C ARG A 47 8.84 1.25 -9.66
N LYS A 48 9.94 1.49 -10.37
CA LYS A 48 11.27 0.95 -10.00
C LYS A 48 11.74 1.43 -8.64
N ALA A 49 11.49 2.70 -8.30
CA ALA A 49 11.86 3.24 -7.00
C ALA A 49 11.10 2.54 -5.86
N ILE A 50 9.79 2.35 -6.02
CA ILE A 50 8.93 1.67 -5.05
C ILE A 50 9.35 0.20 -4.90
N GLU A 51 9.56 -0.53 -6.00
CA GLU A 51 9.94 -1.95 -5.97
C GLU A 51 11.33 -2.21 -5.38
N ARG A 52 12.21 -1.20 -5.33
CA ARG A 52 13.51 -1.29 -4.67
C ARG A 52 13.43 -1.15 -3.16
N LEU A 53 12.31 -0.68 -2.62
CA LEU A 53 12.13 -0.54 -1.18
C LEU A 53 11.71 -1.89 -0.58
N GLU A 54 12.45 -2.35 0.43
CA GLU A 54 12.10 -3.57 1.15
C GLU A 54 10.72 -3.43 1.82
N GLY A 55 9.85 -4.41 1.58
CA GLY A 55 8.51 -4.42 2.15
C GLY A 55 7.51 -3.51 1.45
N PHE A 56 7.78 -3.08 0.22
CA PHE A 56 6.82 -2.34 -0.61
C PHE A 56 6.48 -3.11 -1.89
N HIS A 57 5.25 -2.95 -2.35
CA HIS A 57 4.78 -3.51 -3.61
C HIS A 57 4.03 -2.44 -4.39
N CYS A 58 4.45 -2.19 -5.63
CA CYS A 58 3.81 -1.22 -6.51
C CYS A 58 2.60 -1.86 -7.20
N ASP A 59 1.41 -1.36 -6.88
CA ASP A 59 0.14 -1.68 -7.53
C ASP A 59 -0.12 -0.61 -8.60
N CYS A 60 0.09 -0.97 -9.87
CA CYS A 60 0.00 -0.07 -11.01
C CYS A 60 -0.66 -0.77 -12.19
N MET A 61 -1.24 0.02 -13.10
CA MET A 61 -2.03 -0.49 -14.22
C MET A 61 -1.27 -1.44 -15.15
N GLU A 62 0.06 -1.31 -15.21
CA GLU A 62 0.95 -2.17 -15.99
C GLU A 62 0.98 -3.61 -15.47
N ASN A 63 0.63 -3.81 -14.19
CA ASN A 63 0.59 -5.13 -13.55
C ASN A 63 -0.82 -5.73 -13.56
N TRP A 64 -1.83 -5.01 -14.05
CA TRP A 64 -3.21 -5.49 -14.08
C TRP A 64 -3.44 -6.33 -15.34
N GLY A 65 -3.90 -7.58 -15.16
CA GLY A 65 -4.43 -8.38 -16.24
C GLY A 65 -5.81 -7.89 -16.69
N ALA A 66 -6.34 -8.43 -17.79
CA ALA A 66 -7.69 -8.14 -18.24
C ALA A 66 -8.70 -8.40 -17.10
N GLN A 67 -9.43 -7.36 -16.71
CA GLN A 67 -10.47 -7.43 -15.68
C GLN A 67 -11.84 -7.36 -16.36
N ASP A 68 -12.80 -8.12 -15.84
CA ASP A 68 -14.22 -8.08 -16.23
C ASP A 68 -15.01 -6.99 -15.47
N ASP A 69 -14.30 -5.98 -14.97
CA ASP A 69 -14.85 -4.90 -14.14
C ASP A 69 -14.63 -3.54 -14.82
N GLU A 70 -15.49 -2.58 -14.49
CA GLU A 70 -15.37 -1.21 -14.97
C GLU A 70 -14.08 -0.57 -14.44
N ALA A 71 -13.31 0.07 -15.32
CA ALA A 71 -12.00 0.62 -14.98
C ALA A 71 -12.05 1.59 -13.79
N ASP A 72 -13.12 2.39 -13.70
CA ASP A 72 -13.37 3.32 -12.59
C ASP A 72 -13.58 2.56 -11.27
N HIS A 73 -14.41 1.52 -11.29
CA HIS A 73 -14.75 0.73 -10.11
C HIS A 73 -13.52 -0.02 -9.59
N PHE A 74 -12.82 -0.70 -10.50
CA PHE A 74 -11.58 -1.42 -10.17
C PHE A 74 -10.51 -0.50 -9.57
N SER A 75 -10.33 0.70 -10.16
CA SER A 75 -9.37 1.68 -9.67
C SER A 75 -9.73 2.16 -8.26
N LEU A 76 -11.00 2.49 -8.02
CA LEU A 76 -11.47 2.92 -6.70
C LEU A 76 -11.29 1.83 -5.63
N GLU A 77 -11.62 0.58 -5.96
CA GLU A 77 -11.43 -0.54 -5.05
C GLU A 77 -9.95 -0.83 -4.77
N SER A 78 -9.08 -0.64 -5.76
CA SER A 78 -7.63 -0.78 -5.60
C SER A 78 -7.04 0.31 -4.70
N VAL A 79 -7.50 1.57 -4.85
CA VAL A 79 -7.12 2.67 -3.96
C VAL A 79 -7.58 2.41 -2.52
N LYS A 80 -8.80 1.89 -2.31
CA LYS A 80 -9.29 1.56 -0.96
C LYS A 80 -8.45 0.47 -0.26
N LYS A 81 -7.83 -0.42 -1.04
CA LYS A 81 -7.04 -1.56 -0.53
C LYS A 81 -5.55 -1.23 -0.34
N CYS A 82 -5.08 -0.06 -0.79
CA CYS A 82 -3.67 0.31 -0.69
C CYS A 82 -3.32 0.91 0.68
N ASP A 83 -2.06 0.76 1.09
CA ASP A 83 -1.50 1.42 2.27
C ASP A 83 -1.03 2.85 1.97
N LEU A 84 -0.65 3.10 0.71
CA LEU A 84 -0.07 4.36 0.25
C LEU A 84 -0.56 4.67 -1.17
N PHE A 85 -1.03 5.90 -1.37
CA PHE A 85 -1.39 6.42 -2.68
C PHE A 85 -0.30 7.38 -3.18
N VAL A 86 0.18 7.17 -4.41
CA VAL A 86 1.16 8.04 -5.08
C VAL A 86 0.56 8.53 -6.38
N GLY A 87 0.38 9.85 -6.50
CA GLY A 87 -0.11 10.51 -7.71
C GLY A 87 1.00 11.29 -8.42
N ILE A 88 1.24 11.02 -9.70
CA ILE A 88 2.09 11.85 -10.57
C ILE A 88 1.18 12.67 -11.47
N VAL A 89 1.26 14.00 -11.34
CA VAL A 89 0.43 14.95 -12.09
C VAL A 89 1.28 15.62 -13.16
N GLY A 90 0.82 15.55 -14.41
CA GLY A 90 1.45 16.14 -15.58
C GLY A 90 0.55 17.18 -16.24
N HIS A 91 0.94 17.63 -17.44
CA HIS A 91 0.14 18.58 -18.22
C HIS A 91 -1.04 17.93 -18.93
N CYS A 92 -1.02 16.61 -19.12
CA CYS A 92 -2.21 15.89 -19.58
C CYS A 92 -3.14 15.64 -18.39
N TYR A 93 -4.40 16.05 -18.52
CA TYR A 93 -5.46 15.79 -17.53
C TYR A 93 -6.15 14.42 -17.75
N GLY A 94 -5.62 13.59 -18.66
CA GLY A 94 -6.24 12.35 -19.08
C GLY A 94 -7.39 12.54 -20.08
N SER A 95 -8.16 11.48 -20.28
CA SER A 95 -9.36 11.49 -21.13
C SER A 95 -10.58 11.31 -20.23
N LEU A 96 -11.43 12.33 -20.12
CA LEU A 96 -12.75 12.18 -19.52
C LEU A 96 -13.64 11.44 -20.53
N PRO A 97 -14.27 10.30 -20.18
CA PRO A 97 -15.28 9.70 -21.02
C PRO A 97 -16.42 10.71 -21.22
N LYS A 98 -16.90 10.86 -22.47
CA LYS A 98 -18.01 11.77 -22.77
C LYS A 98 -19.26 11.33 -22.01
N GLY A 99 -19.80 12.20 -21.15
CA GLY A 99 -21.15 12.05 -20.59
C GLY A 99 -21.27 11.55 -19.15
N LYS A 100 -20.28 11.76 -18.28
CA LYS A 100 -20.49 11.79 -16.82
C LYS A 100 -20.41 13.22 -16.32
#